data_AF-A0A261GCD6-F1
#
_entry.id   AF-A0A261GCD6-F1
#
_cell.length_a   1.000
_cell.length_b   1.000
_cell.length_c   1.000
_cell.angle_alpha   90.00
_cell.angle_beta   90.00
_cell.angle_gamma   90.00
#
_symmetry.space_group_name_H-M   'P 1'
#
loop_
_entity.id
_entity.type
_entity.pdbx_description
1 polymer ?
#
loop_
_entity_poly.entity_id
_entity_poly.type
_entity_poly.pdbx_seq_one_letter_code
_entity_poly.pdbx_strand_id
1 'polypeptide(L)'
;MPHHTLAIRGRTVYRTLLGILYCALMARFVLSPDPAVFVGAPHIAEYAGVTGMEDNLGFIVFMLFGTLLSLGQPAEYLMRPNPFVFIRRGRSWGRLAKCLTTTGGYCVVFAGAQLVITVMLFAMLPAEAFPYHARGFSSAALAAGAIWAALMLLILLLNDIFATLVGHREQGWLWILAIVALCAILPAIQHALMDANPLAIPNWVLLFPLVIAALVIAIAIAYQHTELLTSHL
;
A
#
# COMPACT_ATOMS: atom_id res chain seq x y z
N MET A 1 9.53 28.40 18.31
CA MET A 1 9.92 26.99 18.10
C MET A 1 9.09 25.89 18.82
N PRO A 2 8.01 26.15 19.62
CA PRO A 2 7.25 25.06 20.28
C PRO A 2 6.20 24.35 19.40
N HIS A 3 5.80 24.91 18.26
CA HIS A 3 4.75 24.33 17.42
C HIS A 3 5.19 23.09 16.62
N HIS A 4 6.47 22.98 16.26
CA HIS A 4 6.98 21.83 15.50
C HIS A 4 7.09 20.55 16.34
N THR A 5 7.45 20.66 17.62
CA THR A 5 7.57 19.51 18.54
C THR A 5 6.20 18.93 18.90
N LEU A 6 5.17 19.77 19.07
CA LEU A 6 3.79 19.33 19.28
C LEU A 6 3.21 18.58 18.07
N ALA A 7 3.47 19.08 16.84
CA ALA A 7 3.02 18.43 15.61
C ALA A 7 3.69 17.06 15.39
N ILE A 8 4.99 16.93 15.70
CA ILE A 8 5.72 15.66 15.63
C ILE A 8 5.19 14.67 16.67
N ARG A 9 4.98 15.12 17.92
CA ARG A 9 4.49 14.27 19.02
C ARG A 9 3.07 13.77 18.74
N GLY A 10 2.18 14.63 18.25
CA GLY A 10 0.83 14.25 17.83
C GLY A 10 0.83 13.20 16.72
N ARG A 11 1.68 13.36 15.70
CA ARG A 11 1.77 12.42 14.57
C ARG A 11 2.25 11.03 14.99
N THR A 12 3.20 10.95 15.92
CA THR A 12 3.66 9.68 16.50
C THR A 12 2.56 9.01 17.32
N VAL A 13 1.77 9.80 18.07
CA VAL A 13 0.60 9.29 18.80
C VAL A 13 -0.46 8.74 17.83
N TYR A 14 -0.80 9.45 16.75
CA TYR A 14 -1.77 8.95 15.77
C TYR A 14 -1.27 7.67 15.07
N ARG A 15 0.02 7.58 14.74
CA ARG A 15 0.62 6.36 14.18
C ARG A 15 0.54 5.18 15.13
N THR A 16 0.85 5.40 16.40
CA THR A 16 0.80 4.33 17.40
C THR A 16 -0.62 3.87 17.64
N LEU A 17 -1.59 4.79 17.73
CA LEU A 17 -3.02 4.44 17.83
C LEU A 17 -3.52 3.68 16.59
N LEU A 18 -3.18 4.14 15.38
CA LEU A 18 -3.50 3.44 14.14
C LEU A 18 -2.84 2.06 14.08
N GLY A 19 -1.59 1.95 14.53
CA GLY A 19 -0.87 0.68 14.60
C GLY A 19 -1.51 -0.30 15.58
N ILE A 20 -1.93 0.17 16.75
CA ILE A 20 -2.65 -0.66 17.75
C ILE A 20 -3.99 -1.13 17.16
N LEU A 21 -4.74 -0.23 16.52
CA LEU A 21 -6.01 -0.58 15.87
C LEU A 21 -5.81 -1.57 14.73
N TYR A 22 -4.79 -1.37 13.90
CA TYR A 22 -4.39 -2.32 12.85
C TYR A 22 -4.09 -3.70 13.44
N CYS A 23 -3.26 -3.78 14.49
CA CYS A 23 -2.94 -5.05 15.14
C CYS A 23 -4.17 -5.74 15.71
N ALA A 24 -5.09 -5.00 16.33
CA ALA A 24 -6.33 -5.56 16.88
C ALA A 24 -7.26 -6.11 15.77
N LEU A 25 -7.42 -5.37 14.68
CA LEU A 25 -8.20 -5.81 13.52
C LEU A 25 -7.54 -7.01 12.83
N MET A 26 -6.23 -6.96 12.61
CA MET A 26 -5.49 -8.05 11.98
C MET A 26 -5.47 -9.30 12.84
N ALA A 27 -5.40 -9.21 14.17
CA ALA A 27 -5.54 -10.38 15.03
C ALA A 27 -6.87 -11.11 14.77
N ARG A 28 -7.97 -10.37 14.55
CA ARG A 28 -9.27 -10.96 14.20
C ARG A 28 -9.26 -11.63 12.82
N PHE A 29 -8.65 -11.00 11.81
CA PHE A 29 -8.64 -11.54 10.44
C PHE A 29 -7.61 -12.66 10.23
N VAL A 30 -6.48 -12.62 10.95
CA VAL A 30 -5.39 -13.61 10.89
C VAL A 30 -5.69 -14.85 11.74
N LEU A 31 -6.68 -14.81 12.64
CA LEU A 31 -7.15 -16.00 13.38
C LEU A 31 -8.31 -16.75 12.68
N SER A 32 -8.92 -16.16 11.65
CA SER A 32 -9.89 -16.84 10.77
C SER A 32 -9.44 -16.90 9.29
N PRO A 33 -8.17 -17.15 8.94
CA PRO A 33 -7.72 -17.07 7.56
C PRO A 33 -7.99 -18.37 6.80
N ASP A 34 -8.26 -18.23 5.49
CA ASP A 34 -7.94 -19.29 4.53
C ASP A 34 -6.40 -19.32 4.38
N PRO A 35 -5.70 -20.42 4.76
CA PRO A 35 -4.25 -20.55 4.68
C PRO A 35 -3.67 -20.38 3.28
N ALA A 36 -4.51 -20.45 2.25
CA ALA A 36 -4.08 -20.34 0.86
C ALA A 36 -3.85 -18.89 0.40
N VAL A 37 -4.37 -17.87 1.11
CA VAL A 37 -4.38 -16.48 0.62
C VAL A 37 -3.76 -15.51 1.64
N PHE A 38 -2.81 -14.72 1.17
CA PHE A 38 -2.21 -13.65 1.97
C PHE A 38 -3.24 -12.56 2.29
N VAL A 39 -3.33 -12.13 3.55
CA VAL A 39 -4.34 -11.16 4.02
C VAL A 39 -4.40 -9.85 3.23
N GLY A 40 -3.27 -9.43 2.64
CA GLY A 40 -3.17 -8.23 1.83
C GLY A 40 -3.48 -8.43 0.34
N ALA A 41 -3.92 -9.61 -0.09
CA ALA A 41 -4.34 -9.90 -1.46
C ALA A 41 -5.86 -10.19 -1.50
N PRO A 42 -6.55 -9.83 -2.59
CA PRO A 42 -7.99 -10.06 -2.69
C PRO A 42 -8.27 -11.56 -2.82
N HIS A 43 -9.30 -12.00 -2.11
CA HIS A 43 -9.85 -13.35 -2.23
C HIS A 43 -10.76 -13.42 -3.46
N ILE A 44 -10.55 -14.45 -4.28
CA ILE A 44 -11.33 -14.72 -5.48
C ILE A 44 -12.16 -15.97 -5.19
N ALA A 45 -13.48 -15.84 -5.20
CA ALA A 45 -14.34 -17.01 -5.05
C ALA A 45 -14.22 -17.89 -6.31
N GLU A 46 -14.03 -19.21 -6.12
CA GLU A 46 -13.95 -20.18 -7.22
C GLU A 46 -15.26 -20.33 -8.00
N TYR A 47 -16.38 -19.87 -7.42
CA TYR A 47 -17.68 -19.84 -8.08
C TYR A 47 -18.08 -18.41 -8.41
N ALA A 48 -18.63 -18.22 -9.62
CA ALA A 48 -19.14 -16.97 -10.19
C ALA A 48 -20.37 -16.38 -9.45
N GLY A 49 -20.37 -16.44 -8.13
CA GLY A 49 -21.22 -15.68 -7.22
C GLY A 49 -20.40 -14.58 -6.59
N VAL A 50 -20.99 -13.39 -6.52
CA VAL A 50 -20.48 -12.17 -5.88
C VAL A 50 -19.51 -12.49 -4.74
N THR A 51 -18.23 -12.13 -4.89
CA THR A 51 -17.31 -12.08 -3.74
C THR A 51 -17.86 -11.03 -2.80
N GLY A 52 -18.29 -11.46 -1.61
CA GLY A 52 -18.81 -10.53 -0.61
C GLY A 52 -17.68 -9.59 -0.19
N MET A 53 -17.99 -8.32 0.07
CA MET A 53 -17.02 -7.40 0.69
C MET A 53 -16.47 -7.99 2.01
N GLU A 54 -17.26 -8.85 2.66
CA GLU A 54 -16.95 -9.59 3.87
C GLU A 54 -15.69 -10.49 3.73
N ASP A 55 -15.54 -11.17 2.59
CA ASP A 55 -14.39 -12.06 2.33
C ASP A 55 -13.10 -11.26 2.10
N ASN A 56 -13.23 -10.00 1.69
CA ASN A 56 -12.12 -9.10 1.38
C ASN A 56 -11.85 -8.05 2.47
N LEU A 57 -12.46 -8.16 3.65
CA LEU A 57 -12.25 -7.21 4.76
C LEU A 57 -10.78 -7.16 5.20
N GLY A 58 -10.08 -8.30 5.24
CA GLY A 58 -8.65 -8.35 5.54
C GLY A 58 -7.82 -7.51 4.57
N PHE A 59 -8.09 -7.67 3.27
CA PHE A 59 -7.45 -6.90 2.20
C PHE A 59 -7.72 -5.40 2.33
N ILE A 60 -8.99 -5.01 2.54
CA ILE A 60 -9.38 -3.61 2.69
C ILE A 60 -8.66 -2.97 3.87
N VAL A 61 -8.70 -3.61 5.04
CA VAL A 61 -8.04 -3.11 6.26
C VAL A 61 -6.53 -3.02 6.03
N PHE A 62 -5.92 -4.03 5.40
CA PHE A 62 -4.50 -4.03 5.10
C PHE A 62 -4.09 -2.83 4.23
N MET A 63 -4.83 -2.57 3.14
CA MET A 63 -4.53 -1.46 2.23
C MET A 63 -4.78 -0.09 2.85
N LEU A 64 -5.89 0.09 3.57
CA LEU A 64 -6.23 1.36 4.20
C LEU A 64 -5.25 1.69 5.34
N PHE A 65 -4.90 0.74 6.20
CA PHE A 65 -3.93 1.02 7.26
C PHE A 65 -2.51 1.15 6.72
N GLY A 66 -2.13 0.34 5.73
CA GLY A 66 -0.85 0.49 5.04
C GLY A 66 -0.68 1.88 4.43
N THR A 67 -1.73 2.44 3.84
CA THR A 67 -1.71 3.82 3.31
C THR A 67 -1.76 4.87 4.41
N LEU A 68 -2.67 4.75 5.38
CA LEU A 68 -2.85 5.71 6.48
C LEU A 68 -1.63 5.80 7.42
N LEU A 69 -0.93 4.70 7.70
CA LEU A 69 0.25 4.71 8.58
C LEU A 69 1.40 5.54 8.00
N SER A 70 1.48 5.69 6.67
CA SER A 70 2.40 6.63 6.02
C SER A 70 2.12 8.09 6.44
N LEU A 71 0.88 8.40 6.80
CA LEU A 71 0.35 9.72 7.14
C LEU A 71 0.70 10.82 6.11
N GLY A 72 0.98 10.48 4.85
CA GLY A 72 1.41 11.45 3.84
C GLY A 72 2.83 12.01 4.05
N GLN A 73 3.67 11.36 4.87
CA GLN A 73 5.07 11.76 5.06
C GLN A 73 5.89 11.83 3.76
N PRO A 74 5.74 10.89 2.81
CA PRO A 74 6.48 10.95 1.55
C PRO A 74 6.19 12.24 0.76
N ALA A 75 4.91 12.60 0.65
CA ALA A 75 4.48 13.81 -0.05
C ALA A 75 5.01 15.07 0.65
N GLU A 76 4.88 15.16 1.97
CA GLU A 76 5.42 16.28 2.75
C GLU A 76 6.93 16.43 2.62
N TYR A 77 7.67 15.32 2.56
CA TYR A 77 9.13 15.34 2.37
C TYR A 77 9.51 16.00 1.03
N LEU A 78 8.74 15.75 -0.03
CA LEU A 78 8.94 16.41 -1.31
C LEU A 78 8.56 17.89 -1.27
N MET A 79 7.52 18.26 -0.53
CA MET A 79 7.03 19.64 -0.42
C MET A 79 7.87 20.55 0.50
N ARG A 80 8.69 20.01 1.40
CA ARG A 80 9.49 20.83 2.32
C ARG A 80 10.50 21.72 1.59
N PRO A 81 10.48 23.05 1.80
CA PRO A 81 11.50 23.94 1.26
C PRO A 81 12.88 23.57 1.85
N ASN A 82 13.94 23.77 1.07
CA ASN A 82 15.30 23.47 1.52
C ASN A 82 15.70 24.51 2.60
N PRO A 83 16.04 24.11 3.83
CA PRO A 83 16.29 25.06 4.93
C PRO A 83 17.54 25.92 4.74
N PHE A 84 18.41 25.56 3.77
CA PHE A 84 19.55 26.38 3.37
C PHE A 84 19.12 27.40 2.30
N VAL A 85 18.50 28.48 2.76
CA VAL A 85 17.92 29.58 1.96
C VAL A 85 18.95 30.32 1.07
N PHE A 86 20.26 30.12 1.30
CA PHE A 86 21.32 30.82 0.57
C PHE A 86 21.80 30.15 -0.73
N ILE A 87 21.34 28.93 -1.01
CA ILE A 87 21.60 28.27 -2.29
C ILE A 87 20.24 27.82 -2.81
N ARG A 88 19.64 28.60 -3.72
CA ARG A 88 18.55 28.16 -4.60
C ARG A 88 19.08 27.02 -5.48
N ARG A 89 19.38 25.87 -4.89
CA ARG A 89 19.61 24.62 -5.62
C ARG A 89 18.24 24.15 -6.04
N GLY A 90 18.04 24.00 -7.34
CA GLY A 90 16.82 23.42 -7.88
C GLY A 90 16.49 22.11 -7.18
N ARG A 91 15.20 21.79 -7.11
CA ARG A 91 14.70 20.59 -6.42
C ARG A 91 15.46 19.37 -6.92
N SER A 92 16.28 18.75 -6.06
CA SER A 92 17.22 17.72 -6.53
C SER A 92 16.50 16.42 -6.91
N TRP A 93 16.87 15.85 -8.05
CA TRP A 93 16.49 14.50 -8.46
C TRP A 93 16.82 13.46 -7.38
N GLY A 94 17.89 13.67 -6.60
CA GLY A 94 18.23 12.84 -5.46
C GLY A 94 17.17 12.84 -4.34
N ARG A 95 16.43 13.95 -4.16
CA ARG A 95 15.31 14.01 -3.20
C ARG A 95 14.12 13.19 -3.68
N LEU A 96 13.79 13.27 -4.97
CA LEU A 96 12.74 12.44 -5.59
C LEU A 96 13.11 10.97 -5.50
N ALA A 97 14.32 10.59 -5.92
CA ALA A 97 14.82 9.22 -5.83
C ALA A 97 14.75 8.69 -4.39
N LYS A 98 15.18 9.47 -3.39
CA LYS A 98 15.07 9.08 -1.98
C LYS A 98 13.63 8.90 -1.52
N CYS A 99 12.70 9.75 -1.98
CA CYS A 99 11.28 9.60 -1.67
C CYS A 99 10.72 8.29 -2.25
N LEU A 100 11.04 7.99 -3.51
CA LEU A 100 10.57 6.77 -4.18
C LEU A 100 11.16 5.51 -3.52
N THR A 101 12.46 5.49 -3.21
CA THR A 101 13.10 4.34 -2.57
C THR A 101 12.60 4.12 -1.14
N THR A 102 12.39 5.18 -0.36
CA THR A 102 11.81 5.06 0.99
C THR A 102 10.36 4.61 0.96
N THR A 103 9.57 5.05 -0.02
CA THR A 103 8.18 4.60 -0.19
C THR A 103 8.13 3.12 -0.61
N GLY A 104 8.98 2.71 -1.56
CA GLY A 104 9.11 1.30 -1.93
C GLY A 104 9.57 0.42 -0.75
N GLY A 105 10.60 0.86 -0.02
CA GLY A 105 11.09 0.17 1.17
C GLY A 105 10.02 0.03 2.26
N TYR A 106 9.21 1.07 2.48
CA TYR A 106 8.07 1.01 3.39
C TYR A 106 7.08 -0.09 3.00
N CYS A 107 6.70 -0.18 1.71
CA CYS A 107 5.76 -1.19 1.24
C CYS A 107 6.30 -2.61 1.46
N VAL A 108 7.58 -2.83 1.15
CA VAL A 108 8.26 -4.11 1.37
C VAL A 108 8.29 -4.48 2.85
N VAL A 109 8.65 -3.54 3.72
CA VAL A 109 8.70 -3.80 5.17
C VAL A 109 7.31 -4.07 5.73
N PHE A 110 6.29 -3.32 5.30
CA PHE A 110 4.92 -3.48 5.79
C PHE A 110 4.33 -4.85 5.39
N ALA A 111 4.41 -5.21 4.10
CA ALA A 111 3.94 -6.51 3.63
C ALA A 111 4.80 -7.67 4.15
N GLY A 112 6.11 -7.49 4.22
CA GLY A 112 7.05 -8.49 4.73
C GLY A 112 6.83 -8.79 6.21
N ALA A 113 6.62 -7.77 7.05
CA ALA A 113 6.29 -7.98 8.46
C ALA A 113 5.01 -8.79 8.64
N GLN A 114 3.96 -8.47 7.87
CA GLN A 114 2.72 -9.23 7.90
C GLN A 114 2.92 -10.67 7.40
N LEU A 115 3.72 -10.89 6.35
CA LEU A 115 4.05 -12.23 5.86
C LEU A 115 4.77 -13.05 6.94
N VAL A 116 5.75 -12.47 7.63
CA VAL A 116 6.46 -13.14 8.74
C VAL A 116 5.49 -13.51 9.85
N ILE A 117 4.58 -12.61 10.23
CA ILE A 117 3.55 -12.88 11.24
C ILE A 117 2.66 -14.05 10.80
N THR A 118 2.15 -14.02 9.56
CA THR A 118 1.30 -15.08 9.02
C THR A 118 2.03 -16.43 9.03
N VAL A 119 3.28 -16.49 8.57
CA VAL A 119 4.08 -17.72 8.55
C VAL A 119 4.37 -18.24 9.96
N MET A 120 4.75 -17.36 10.90
CA MET A 120 4.99 -17.75 12.30
C MET A 120 3.73 -18.31 12.95
N LEU A 121 2.59 -17.70 12.68
CA LEU A 121 1.31 -18.08 13.25
C LEU A 121 0.87 -19.47 12.74
N PHE A 122 1.08 -19.77 11.45
CA PHE A 122 0.89 -21.12 10.89
C PHE A 122 1.90 -22.15 11.42
N ALA A 123 3.12 -21.74 11.76
CA ALA A 123 4.14 -22.65 12.28
C ALA A 123 3.96 -22.99 13.77
N MET A 124 3.37 -22.08 14.57
CA MET A 124 3.29 -22.21 16.03
C MET A 124 1.95 -22.74 16.55
N LEU A 125 0.86 -22.53 15.82
CA LEU A 125 -0.47 -22.93 16.29
C LEU A 125 -0.81 -24.37 15.87
N PRO A 126 -1.48 -25.15 16.74
CA PRO A 126 -1.86 -26.52 16.43
C PRO A 126 -2.82 -26.58 15.25
N ALA A 127 -2.73 -27.63 14.45
CA ALA A 127 -3.50 -27.76 13.21
C ALA A 127 -5.03 -27.66 13.42
N GLU A 128 -5.49 -28.03 14.62
CA GLU A 128 -6.89 -27.96 15.07
C GLU A 128 -7.41 -26.51 15.22
N ALA A 129 -6.52 -25.53 15.38
CA ALA A 129 -6.88 -24.11 15.44
C ALA A 129 -7.24 -23.52 14.06
N PHE A 130 -6.90 -24.21 12.97
CA PHE A 130 -7.23 -23.77 11.61
C PHE A 130 -8.06 -24.82 10.87
N PRO A 131 -9.38 -24.60 10.72
CA PRO A 131 -10.26 -25.56 10.02
C PRO A 131 -9.87 -25.81 8.55
N TYR A 132 -9.04 -24.94 7.96
CA TYR A 132 -8.59 -25.03 6.56
C TYR A 132 -7.17 -25.57 6.38
N HIS A 133 -6.49 -26.02 7.44
CA HIS A 133 -5.13 -26.57 7.34
C HIS A 133 -4.99 -27.73 6.34
N ALA A 134 -6.10 -28.41 6.03
CA ALA A 134 -6.20 -29.49 5.06
C ALA A 134 -6.02 -29.05 3.58
N ARG A 135 -6.16 -27.76 3.24
CA ARG A 135 -6.02 -27.25 1.85
C ARG A 135 -4.57 -27.10 1.37
N GLY A 136 -3.60 -27.38 2.24
CA GLY A 136 -2.18 -27.32 1.89
C GLY A 136 -1.60 -25.92 2.03
N PHE A 137 -0.53 -25.79 2.80
CA PHE A 137 0.22 -24.55 2.96
C PHE A 137 1.20 -24.39 1.78
N SER A 138 1.01 -23.35 0.96
CA SER A 138 1.95 -23.00 -0.10
C SER A 138 2.68 -21.70 0.24
N SER A 139 3.96 -21.83 0.62
CA SER A 139 4.83 -20.67 0.85
C SER A 139 4.97 -19.80 -0.41
N ALA A 140 4.88 -20.40 -1.59
CA ALA A 140 4.90 -19.70 -2.87
C ALA A 140 3.64 -18.84 -3.08
N ALA A 141 2.46 -19.34 -2.72
CA ALA A 141 1.20 -18.59 -2.82
C ALA A 141 1.19 -17.39 -1.85
N LEU A 142 1.66 -17.59 -0.61
CA LEU A 142 1.80 -16.51 0.36
C LEU A 142 2.82 -15.45 -0.08
N ALA A 143 3.97 -15.87 -0.63
CA ALA A 143 4.96 -14.95 -1.17
C ALA A 143 4.41 -14.15 -2.36
N ALA A 144 3.70 -14.79 -3.29
CA ALA A 144 3.05 -14.12 -4.40
C ALA A 144 2.01 -13.10 -3.93
N GLY A 145 1.17 -13.46 -2.95
CA GLY A 145 0.20 -12.56 -2.34
C GLY A 145 0.86 -11.37 -1.61
N ALA A 146 1.98 -11.59 -0.93
CA ALA A 146 2.73 -10.50 -0.28
C ALA A 146 3.37 -9.55 -1.30
N ILE A 147 3.89 -10.07 -2.41
CA ILE A 147 4.42 -9.25 -3.53
C ILE A 147 3.29 -8.43 -4.13
N TRP A 148 2.15 -9.05 -4.42
CA TRP A 148 0.96 -8.39 -4.91
C TRP A 148 0.55 -7.24 -3.99
N ALA A 149 0.47 -7.50 -2.67
CA ALA A 149 0.07 -6.52 -1.68
C ALA A 149 1.07 -5.36 -1.58
N ALA A 150 2.37 -5.64 -1.62
CA ALA A 150 3.42 -4.61 -1.57
C ALA A 150 3.36 -3.68 -2.80
N LEU A 151 3.16 -4.24 -3.99
CA LEU A 151 3.05 -3.45 -5.23
C LEU A 151 1.76 -2.64 -5.26
N MET A 152 0.64 -3.22 -4.82
CA MET A 152 -0.63 -2.50 -4.74
C MET A 152 -0.54 -1.35 -3.73
N LEU A 153 0.04 -1.58 -2.55
CA LEU A 153 0.27 -0.53 -1.58
C LEU A 153 1.18 0.58 -2.12
N LEU A 154 2.20 0.22 -2.91
CA LEU A 154 3.06 1.20 -3.59
C LEU A 154 2.26 2.06 -4.57
N ILE A 155 1.38 1.47 -5.37
CA ILE A 155 0.47 2.22 -6.27
C ILE A 155 -0.36 3.23 -5.48
N LEU A 156 -0.97 2.81 -4.36
CA LEU A 156 -1.80 3.68 -3.53
C LEU A 156 -1.00 4.85 -2.91
N LEU A 157 0.21 4.57 -2.42
CA LEU A 157 1.08 5.62 -1.86
C LEU A 157 1.61 6.58 -2.93
N LEU A 158 1.95 6.08 -4.11
CA LEU A 158 2.33 6.93 -5.24
C LEU A 158 1.16 7.81 -5.68
N ASN A 159 -0.07 7.29 -5.65
CA ASN A 159 -1.27 8.09 -5.90
C ASN A 159 -1.46 9.20 -4.84
N ASP A 160 -1.29 8.90 -3.54
CA ASP A 160 -1.33 9.93 -2.48
C ASP A 160 -0.26 11.01 -2.69
N ILE A 161 0.97 10.61 -3.04
CA ILE A 161 2.08 11.53 -3.35
C ILE A 161 1.70 12.43 -4.53
N PHE A 162 1.24 11.85 -5.64
CA PHE A 162 0.86 12.58 -6.83
C PHE A 162 -0.28 13.57 -6.56
N ALA A 163 -1.38 13.09 -5.97
CA ALA A 163 -2.54 13.92 -5.64
C ALA A 163 -2.17 15.08 -4.70
N THR A 164 -1.27 14.83 -3.74
CA THR A 164 -0.78 15.86 -2.84
C THR A 164 0.10 16.89 -3.57
N LEU A 165 0.97 16.46 -4.50
CA LEU A 165 1.80 17.37 -5.29
C LEU A 165 1.00 18.30 -6.20
N VAL A 166 -0.11 17.81 -6.76
CA VAL A 166 -1.02 18.59 -7.62
C VAL A 166 -1.96 19.48 -6.79
N GLY A 167 -2.01 19.31 -5.46
CA GLY A 167 -2.87 20.09 -4.57
C GLY A 167 -4.30 19.54 -4.43
N HIS A 168 -4.55 18.31 -4.88
CA HIS A 168 -5.85 17.63 -4.82
C HIS A 168 -5.83 16.41 -3.88
N ARG A 169 -5.26 16.59 -2.68
CA ARG A 169 -5.10 15.50 -1.70
C ARG A 169 -6.41 14.77 -1.38
N GLU A 170 -7.51 15.50 -1.23
CA GLU A 170 -8.83 14.91 -0.94
C GLU A 170 -9.30 13.97 -2.05
N GLN A 171 -9.10 14.36 -3.32
CA GLN A 171 -9.42 13.51 -4.47
C GLN A 171 -8.50 12.27 -4.50
N GLY A 172 -7.24 12.39 -4.09
CA GLY A 172 -6.32 11.26 -3.94
C GLY A 172 -6.88 10.16 -3.03
N TRP A 173 -7.49 10.53 -1.90
CA TRP A 173 -8.13 9.59 -0.98
C TRP A 173 -9.38 8.94 -1.56
N LEU A 174 -10.18 9.69 -2.32
CA LEU A 174 -11.32 9.12 -3.05
C LEU A 174 -10.86 8.07 -4.07
N TRP A 175 -9.76 8.32 -4.79
CA TRP A 175 -9.18 7.34 -5.70
C TRP A 175 -8.63 6.11 -4.97
N ILE A 176 -7.95 6.28 -3.83
CA ILE A 176 -7.48 5.15 -3.01
C ILE A 176 -8.66 4.27 -2.58
N LEU A 177 -9.73 4.88 -2.06
CA LEU A 177 -10.93 4.17 -1.64
C LEU A 177 -11.59 3.46 -2.82
N ALA A 178 -11.71 4.13 -3.97
CA ALA A 178 -12.28 3.55 -5.17
C ALA A 178 -11.46 2.35 -5.66
N ILE A 179 -10.14 2.49 -5.75
CA ILE A 179 -9.24 1.41 -6.19
C ILE A 179 -9.35 0.21 -5.25
N VAL A 180 -9.31 0.43 -3.93
CA VAL A 180 -9.44 -0.66 -2.94
C VAL A 180 -10.82 -1.32 -3.02
N ALA A 181 -11.90 -0.54 -3.11
CA ALA A 181 -13.26 -1.09 -3.22
C ALA A 181 -13.46 -1.87 -4.51
N LEU A 182 -12.95 -1.36 -5.64
CA LEU A 182 -13.02 -2.03 -6.93
C LEU A 182 -12.28 -3.38 -6.91
N CYS A 183 -11.08 -3.43 -6.34
CA CYS A 183 -10.35 -4.69 -6.17
C CYS A 183 -10.99 -5.65 -5.17
N ALA A 184 -11.74 -5.15 -4.19
CA ALA A 184 -12.39 -5.97 -3.17
C ALA A 184 -13.75 -6.55 -3.61
N ILE A 185 -14.49 -5.83 -4.46
CA ILE A 185 -15.90 -6.11 -4.74
C ILE A 185 -16.14 -6.60 -6.16
N LEU A 186 -15.40 -6.11 -7.16
CA LEU A 186 -15.70 -6.43 -8.57
C LEU A 186 -14.95 -7.69 -9.03
N PRO A 187 -15.65 -8.81 -9.29
CA PRO A 187 -15.00 -10.04 -9.74
C PRO A 187 -14.30 -9.84 -11.09
N ALA A 188 -14.86 -9.01 -11.98
CA ALA A 188 -14.24 -8.70 -13.27
C ALA A 188 -12.84 -8.08 -13.11
N ILE A 189 -12.63 -7.24 -12.09
CA ILE A 189 -11.33 -6.62 -11.82
C ILE A 189 -10.39 -7.64 -11.17
N GLN A 190 -10.90 -8.46 -10.25
CA GLN A 190 -10.14 -9.53 -9.61
C GLN A 190 -9.61 -10.51 -10.66
N HIS A 191 -10.48 -11.02 -11.54
CA HIS A 191 -10.11 -11.89 -12.65
C HIS A 191 -9.16 -11.21 -13.64
N ALA A 192 -9.45 -9.97 -14.06
CA ALA A 192 -8.57 -9.25 -14.95
C ALA A 192 -7.14 -9.09 -14.41
N LEU A 193 -6.97 -8.98 -13.09
CA LEU A 193 -5.64 -8.88 -12.46
C LEU A 193 -5.01 -10.25 -12.19
N MET A 194 -5.79 -11.24 -11.78
CA MET A 194 -5.27 -12.50 -11.23
C MET A 194 -5.21 -13.64 -12.26
N ASP A 195 -6.03 -13.59 -13.31
CA ASP A 195 -6.00 -14.56 -14.38
C ASP A 195 -4.66 -14.50 -15.13
N ALA A 196 -4.21 -15.67 -15.58
CA ALA A 196 -2.99 -15.79 -16.34
C ALA A 196 -3.19 -15.30 -17.78
N ASN A 197 -2.22 -14.54 -18.27
CA ASN A 197 -2.12 -14.16 -19.67
C ASN A 197 -1.73 -15.35 -20.56
N PRO A 198 -1.67 -15.19 -21.90
CA PRO A 198 -1.21 -16.25 -22.82
C PRO A 198 0.21 -16.78 -22.55
N LEU A 199 1.00 -16.09 -21.73
CA LEU A 199 2.34 -16.51 -21.29
C LEU A 199 2.31 -17.28 -19.97
N ALA A 200 1.12 -17.66 -19.46
CA ALA A 200 0.90 -18.32 -18.17
C ALA A 200 1.37 -17.49 -16.96
N ILE A 201 1.43 -16.16 -17.08
CA ILE A 201 1.80 -15.24 -16.01
C ILE A 201 0.56 -14.43 -15.59
N PRO A 202 0.28 -14.28 -14.28
CA PRO A 202 -0.81 -13.43 -13.82
C PRO A 202 -0.69 -11.99 -14.34
N ASN A 203 -1.79 -11.40 -14.79
CA ASN A 203 -1.79 -10.08 -15.41
C ASN A 203 -1.22 -8.96 -14.51
N TRP A 204 -1.42 -9.04 -13.19
CA TRP A 204 -0.90 -8.08 -12.23
C TRP A 204 0.64 -7.94 -12.29
N VAL A 205 1.36 -9.01 -12.67
CA VAL A 205 2.83 -8.99 -12.79
C VAL A 205 3.28 -7.99 -13.86
N LEU A 206 2.47 -7.76 -14.88
CA LEU A 206 2.76 -6.80 -15.95
C LEU A 206 2.08 -5.44 -15.68
N LEU A 207 0.82 -5.46 -15.24
CA LEU A 207 0.03 -4.25 -15.05
C LEU A 207 0.57 -3.37 -13.92
N PHE A 208 0.97 -3.96 -12.79
CA PHE A 208 1.44 -3.17 -11.64
C PHE A 208 2.73 -2.40 -11.96
N PRO A 209 3.80 -3.01 -12.53
CA PRO A 209 4.97 -2.26 -12.95
C PRO A 209 4.68 -1.13 -13.94
N LEU A 210 3.75 -1.34 -14.88
CA LEU A 210 3.33 -0.30 -15.83
C LEU A 210 2.65 0.88 -15.13
N VAL A 211 1.70 0.61 -14.23
CA VAL A 211 1.02 1.64 -13.45
C VAL A 211 2.00 2.39 -12.54
N ILE A 212 2.91 1.66 -11.88
CA ILE A 212 3.96 2.26 -11.04
C ILE A 212 4.85 3.17 -11.88
N ALA A 213 5.31 2.72 -13.05
CA ALA A 213 6.14 3.54 -13.93
C ALA A 213 5.39 4.80 -14.38
N ALA A 214 4.12 4.68 -14.77
CA ALA A 214 3.29 5.82 -15.14
C ALA A 214 3.13 6.83 -13.99
N LEU A 215 2.86 6.35 -12.77
CA LEU A 215 2.76 7.20 -11.58
C LEU A 215 4.10 7.87 -11.23
N VAL A 216 5.22 7.16 -11.33
CA VAL A 216 6.55 7.75 -11.09
C VAL A 216 6.84 8.87 -12.10
N ILE A 217 6.51 8.66 -13.38
CA ILE A 217 6.64 9.69 -14.42
C ILE A 217 5.74 10.89 -14.09
N ALA A 218 4.47 10.66 -13.75
CA ALA A 218 3.53 11.71 -13.39
C ALA A 218 3.99 12.52 -12.16
N ILE A 219 4.51 11.84 -11.13
CA ILE A 219 5.11 12.48 -9.94
C ILE A 219 6.32 13.32 -10.33
N ALA A 220 7.21 12.81 -11.19
CA ALA A 220 8.38 13.54 -11.65
C ALA A 220 7.99 14.84 -12.37
N ILE A 221 7.00 14.76 -13.27
CA ILE A 221 6.43 15.92 -13.98
C ILE A 221 5.83 16.93 -12.99
N ALA A 222 4.95 16.47 -12.09
CA ALA A 222 4.31 17.34 -11.09
C ALA A 222 5.34 18.00 -10.14
N TYR A 223 6.37 17.27 -9.75
CA TYR A 223 7.43 17.76 -8.88
C TYR A 223 8.28 18.86 -9.55
N GLN A 224 8.50 18.77 -10.87
CA GLN A 224 9.13 19.83 -11.66
C GLN A 224 8.22 21.05 -11.84
N HIS A 225 6.94 20.85 -12.17
CA HIS A 225 6.02 21.98 -12.35
C HIS A 225 5.82 22.81 -11.08
N THR A 226 5.78 22.15 -9.93
CA THR A 226 5.69 22.85 -8.64
C THR A 226 6.95 23.65 -8.31
N GLU A 227 8.11 23.35 -8.91
CA GLU A 227 9.32 24.18 -8.82
C GLU A 227 9.14 25.52 -9.56
N LEU A 228 8.64 25.46 -10.80
CA LEU A 228 8.44 26.64 -11.66
C LEU A 228 7.51 27.68 -11.03
N LEU A 229 6.42 27.24 -10.40
CA LEU A 229 5.46 28.15 -9.74
C LEU A 229 6.06 28.86 -8.52
N THR A 230 7.02 28.23 -7.82
CA THR A 230 7.67 28.81 -6.64
C THR A 230 8.88 29.69 -6.95
N SER A 231 9.45 29.61 -8.16
CA SER A 231 10.59 30.45 -8.56
C SER A 231 10.21 31.85 -9.06
N HIS A 232 8.93 32.09 -9.31
CA HIS A 232 8.37 33.38 -9.75
C HIS A 232 7.76 34.24 -8.63
N LEU A 233 7.87 33.77 -7.38
CA LEU A 233 7.58 34.52 -6.15
C LEU A 233 8.91 34.89 -5.45
#